data_AF-A0A6S7GA69-F1
#
_entry.id   AF-A0A6S7GA69-F1
#
_cell.length_a   1.000
_cell.length_b   1.000
_cell.length_c   1.000
_cell.angle_alpha   90.00
_cell.angle_beta   90.00
_cell.angle_gamma   90.00
#
_symmetry.space_group_name_H-M   'P 1'
#
loop_
_entity.id
_entity.type
_entity.pdbx_description
1 polymer ?
#
loop_
_entity_poly.entity_id
_entity_poly.type
_entity_poly.pdbx_seq_one_letter_code
_entity_poly.pdbx_strand_id
1 'polypeptide(L)'
;MESIEKDLNEVKNSVEFVHAEVQDLKKENEKGKKTEEEVQQRLEKLEQINSASNHRVIDLQARSMRDNLIFYNIAEKTEENATELVHSLLESQFGIEDAKEMKIDRAHRMGRKKQGSKPQAIVAKFNYFPDKQRILSNAKKLKGTGIPVSEQFPEEIVATRKRLYPEMKKARDAGRKTKLVRDKLYIDGQLFREPSSTTPDK
;
A
#
# COMPACT_ATOMS: atom_id res chain seq x y z
N MET A 1 22.88 -46.06 64.07
CA MET A 1 22.79 -44.60 64.28
C MET A 1 23.78 -43.86 63.38
N GLU A 2 25.07 -44.24 63.33
CA GLU A 2 26.07 -43.61 62.42
C GLU A 2 25.69 -43.57 60.93
N SER A 3 25.11 -44.64 60.38
CA SER A 3 24.67 -44.65 58.96
C SER A 3 23.59 -43.61 58.67
N ILE A 4 22.65 -43.44 59.60
CA ILE A 4 21.53 -42.49 59.46
C ILE A 4 22.04 -41.05 59.54
N GLU A 5 23.03 -40.79 60.40
CA GLU A 5 23.64 -39.48 60.56
C GLU A 5 24.47 -39.08 59.33
N LYS A 6 25.15 -40.04 58.70
CA LYS A 6 25.84 -39.84 57.43
C LYS A 6 24.84 -39.49 56.31
N ASP A 7 23.78 -40.29 56.15
CA ASP A 7 22.76 -40.06 55.12
C ASP A 7 22.05 -38.70 55.33
N LEU A 8 21.79 -38.33 56.59
CA LEU A 8 21.19 -37.04 56.94
C LEU A 8 22.10 -35.86 56.53
N ASN A 9 23.41 -35.98 56.72
CA ASN A 9 24.37 -34.96 56.31
C ASN A 9 24.49 -34.86 54.78
N GLU A 10 24.46 -35.98 54.06
CA GLU A 10 24.44 -35.99 52.59
C GLU A 10 23.18 -35.31 52.03
N VAL A 11 22.01 -35.62 52.60
CA VAL A 11 20.74 -34.97 52.24
C VAL A 11 20.78 -33.47 52.56
N LYS A 12 21.31 -33.07 53.71
CA LYS A 12 21.45 -31.66 54.08
C LYS A 12 22.28 -30.89 53.05
N ASN A 13 23.44 -31.41 52.67
CA ASN A 13 24.32 -30.79 51.67
C ASN A 13 23.62 -30.69 50.30
N SER A 14 22.87 -31.72 49.91
CA SER A 14 22.09 -31.71 48.67
C SER A 14 20.99 -30.64 48.69
N VAL A 15 20.26 -30.51 49.80
CA VAL A 15 19.22 -29.48 49.96
C VAL A 15 19.81 -28.07 49.91
N GLU A 16 20.95 -27.83 50.55
CA GLU A 16 21.65 -26.54 50.49
C GLU A 16 22.09 -26.20 49.07
N PHE A 17 22.63 -27.17 48.33
CA PHE A 17 23.00 -27.00 46.92
C PHE A 17 21.79 -26.67 46.03
N VAL A 18 20.71 -27.46 46.13
CA VAL A 18 19.47 -27.21 45.37
C VAL A 18 18.86 -25.86 45.73
N HIS A 19 18.94 -25.44 47.01
CA HIS A 19 18.45 -24.13 47.41
C HIS A 19 19.24 -23.01 46.72
N ALA A 20 20.56 -23.12 46.62
CA ALA A 20 21.40 -22.16 45.91
C ALA A 20 21.03 -22.10 44.41
N GLU A 21 20.90 -23.26 43.74
CA GLU A 21 20.47 -23.30 42.33
C GLU A 21 19.08 -22.68 42.11
N VAL A 22 18.13 -22.96 43.00
CA VAL A 22 16.78 -22.37 42.94
C VAL A 22 16.83 -20.84 43.10
N GLN A 23 17.69 -20.32 43.98
CA GLN A 23 17.87 -18.87 44.14
C GLN A 23 18.45 -18.24 42.88
N ASP A 24 19.42 -18.88 42.24
CA ASP A 24 20.03 -18.36 41.02
C ASP A 24 19.07 -18.44 39.82
N LEU A 25 18.32 -19.54 39.67
CA LEU A 25 17.25 -19.66 38.68
C LEU A 25 16.16 -18.59 38.87
N LYS A 26 15.81 -18.24 40.11
CA LYS A 26 14.86 -17.15 40.38
C LYS A 26 15.38 -15.81 39.89
N LYS A 27 16.65 -15.50 40.17
CA LYS A 27 17.30 -14.26 39.69
C LYS A 27 17.36 -14.22 38.16
N GLU A 28 17.69 -15.34 37.51
CA GLU A 28 17.70 -15.43 36.05
C GLU A 28 16.30 -15.26 35.45
N ASN A 29 15.28 -15.85 36.08
CA ASN A 29 13.89 -15.69 35.64
C ASN A 29 13.41 -14.24 35.78
N GLU A 30 13.74 -13.55 36.87
CA GLU A 30 13.44 -12.12 37.03
C GLU A 30 14.13 -11.25 35.97
N LYS A 31 15.41 -11.54 35.66
CA LYS A 31 16.11 -10.88 34.55
C LYS A 31 15.45 -11.18 33.20
N GLY A 32 14.99 -12.43 33.00
CA GLY A 32 14.28 -12.87 31.81
C GLY A 32 12.99 -12.08 31.60
N LYS A 33 12.13 -12.01 32.63
CA LYS A 33 10.88 -11.23 32.60
C LYS A 33 11.12 -9.76 32.29
N LYS A 34 12.11 -9.14 32.93
CA LYS A 34 12.47 -7.75 32.65
C LYS A 34 12.91 -7.55 31.19
N THR A 35 13.70 -8.47 30.66
CA THR A 35 14.14 -8.43 29.27
C THR A 35 12.96 -8.62 28.31
N GLU A 36 12.03 -9.52 28.62
CA GLU A 36 10.81 -9.74 27.86
C GLU A 36 9.93 -8.48 27.80
N GLU A 37 9.71 -7.82 28.94
CA GLU A 37 8.98 -6.55 29.01
C GLU A 37 9.66 -5.44 28.17
N GLU A 38 10.98 -5.31 28.26
CA GLU A 38 11.74 -4.33 27.48
C GLU A 38 11.67 -4.63 25.97
N VAL A 39 11.69 -5.91 25.57
CA VAL A 39 11.54 -6.32 24.17
C VAL A 39 10.13 -6.02 23.67
N GLN A 40 9.10 -6.31 24.45
CA GLN A 40 7.71 -6.02 24.10
C GLN A 40 7.49 -4.52 23.85
N GLN A 41 7.98 -3.67 24.76
CA GLN A 41 7.89 -2.21 24.61
C GLN A 41 8.64 -1.70 23.37
N ARG A 42 9.82 -2.28 23.06
CA ARG A 42 10.58 -1.92 21.86
C ARG A 42 9.84 -2.37 20.60
N LEU A 43 9.21 -3.54 20.60
CA LEU A 43 8.44 -4.04 19.48
C LEU A 43 7.26 -3.12 19.16
N GLU A 44 6.45 -2.77 20.15
CA GLU A 44 5.33 -1.83 20.00
C GLU A 44 5.79 -0.47 19.43
N LYS A 45 6.92 0.05 19.95
CA LYS A 45 7.50 1.30 19.45
C LYS A 45 7.97 1.18 18.00
N LEU A 46 8.61 0.07 17.64
CA LEU A 46 9.05 -0.17 16.26
C LEU A 46 7.87 -0.30 15.30
N GLU A 47 6.79 -0.97 15.71
CA GLU A 47 5.55 -1.06 14.92
C GLU A 47 4.93 0.31 14.67
N GLN A 48 4.85 1.15 15.70
CA GLN A 48 4.37 2.53 15.59
C GLN A 48 5.22 3.37 14.63
N ILE A 49 6.56 3.30 14.77
CA ILE A 49 7.49 4.03 13.89
C ILE A 49 7.40 3.53 12.45
N ASN A 50 7.29 2.22 12.25
CA ASN A 50 7.17 1.61 10.93
C ASN A 50 5.86 2.02 10.26
N SER A 51 4.75 1.98 10.99
CA SER A 51 3.45 2.47 10.51
C SER A 51 3.50 3.94 10.09
N ALA A 52 4.05 4.80 10.96
CA ALA A 52 4.19 6.23 10.66
C ALA A 52 5.12 6.48 9.46
N SER A 53 6.20 5.72 9.32
CA SER A 53 7.13 5.83 8.20
C SER A 53 6.48 5.41 6.89
N ASN A 54 5.75 4.29 6.88
CA ASN A 54 4.99 3.83 5.72
C ASN A 54 3.95 4.86 5.28
N HIS A 55 3.21 5.46 6.22
CA HIS A 55 2.26 6.52 5.90
C HIS A 55 2.94 7.74 5.24
N ARG A 56 4.12 8.15 5.73
CA ARG A 56 4.88 9.26 5.12
C ARG A 56 5.36 8.91 3.72
N VAL A 57 5.86 7.69 3.50
CA VAL A 57 6.31 7.22 2.18
C VAL A 57 5.15 7.25 1.18
N ILE A 58 4.00 6.70 1.55
CA ILE A 58 2.80 6.67 0.70
C ILE A 58 2.34 8.11 0.35
N ASP A 59 2.32 9.02 1.33
CA ASP A 59 1.91 10.40 1.10
C ASP A 59 2.90 11.15 0.19
N LEU A 60 4.21 10.95 0.36
CA LEU A 60 5.23 11.52 -0.52
C LEU A 60 5.11 11.01 -1.96
N GLN A 61 4.91 9.69 -2.13
CA GLN A 61 4.67 9.11 -3.45
C GLN A 61 3.38 9.66 -4.08
N ALA A 62 2.29 9.74 -3.31
CA ALA A 62 1.02 10.27 -3.80
C ALA A 62 1.11 11.75 -4.21
N ARG A 63 1.92 12.56 -3.51
CA ARG A 63 2.21 13.94 -3.92
C ARG A 63 3.01 13.99 -5.21
N SER A 64 4.05 13.16 -5.32
CA SER A 64 4.90 13.08 -6.51
C SER A 64 4.15 12.61 -7.76
N MET A 65 3.18 11.71 -7.59
CA MET A 65 2.38 11.13 -8.67
C MET A 65 1.11 11.94 -8.99
N ARG A 66 0.82 13.01 -8.25
CA ARG A 66 -0.47 13.71 -8.35
C ARG A 66 -0.76 14.24 -9.74
N ASP A 67 0.25 14.68 -10.46
CA ASP A 67 0.08 15.28 -11.80
C ASP A 67 0.26 14.26 -12.93
N ASN A 68 0.27 12.97 -12.59
CA ASN A 68 0.49 11.89 -13.53
C ASN A 68 -0.82 11.23 -13.97
N LEU A 69 -0.95 10.96 -15.26
CA LEU A 69 -1.98 10.12 -15.84
C LEU A 69 -1.37 8.87 -16.46
N ILE A 70 -2.11 7.77 -16.39
CA ILE A 70 -1.78 6.51 -17.02
C ILE A 70 -2.74 6.27 -18.18
N PHE A 71 -2.18 6.05 -19.36
CA PHE A 71 -2.90 5.72 -20.58
C PHE A 71 -2.66 4.25 -20.93
N TYR A 72 -3.74 3.48 -21.03
CA TYR A 72 -3.66 2.04 -21.26
C TYR A 72 -4.03 1.70 -22.71
N ASN A 73 -3.58 0.52 -23.16
CA ASN A 73 -3.92 -0.05 -24.46
C ASN A 73 -3.54 0.83 -25.68
N ILE A 74 -2.52 1.68 -25.55
CA ILE A 74 -1.94 2.39 -26.69
C ILE A 74 -0.99 1.41 -27.39
N ALA A 75 -1.18 1.17 -28.69
CA ALA A 75 -0.31 0.32 -29.49
C ALA A 75 1.16 0.76 -29.39
N GLU A 76 2.08 -0.20 -29.27
CA GLU A 76 3.52 0.06 -29.21
C GLU A 76 4.10 0.17 -30.61
N LYS A 77 5.02 1.13 -30.79
CA LYS A 77 5.81 1.26 -32.02
C LYS A 77 7.30 1.22 -31.71
N THR A 78 8.09 0.74 -32.66
CA THR A 78 9.55 0.85 -32.59
C THR A 78 9.94 2.33 -32.63
N GLU A 79 10.88 2.74 -31.77
CA GLU A 79 11.35 4.14 -31.67
C GLU A 79 10.23 5.17 -31.44
N GLU A 80 9.27 4.82 -30.59
CA GLU A 80 8.16 5.74 -30.29
C GLU A 80 8.55 6.91 -29.38
N ASN A 81 7.97 8.07 -29.65
CA ASN A 81 7.97 9.20 -28.73
C ASN A 81 6.67 9.19 -27.92
N ALA A 82 6.76 8.81 -26.64
CA ALA A 82 5.61 8.69 -25.76
C ALA A 82 4.88 10.04 -25.56
N THR A 83 5.60 11.16 -25.58
CA THR A 83 5.00 12.50 -25.46
C THR A 83 4.14 12.82 -26.68
N GLU A 84 4.67 12.60 -27.90
CA GLU A 84 3.92 12.80 -29.14
C GLU A 84 2.70 11.87 -29.24
N LEU A 85 2.82 10.63 -28.78
CA LEU A 85 1.69 9.70 -28.72
C LEU A 85 0.58 10.21 -27.80
N VAL A 86 0.95 10.77 -26.64
CA VAL A 86 -0.02 11.35 -25.71
C VAL A 86 -0.69 12.58 -26.34
N HIS A 87 0.06 13.51 -26.92
CA HIS A 87 -0.52 14.66 -27.62
C HIS A 87 -1.48 14.24 -28.73
N SER A 88 -1.05 13.34 -29.61
CA SER A 88 -1.87 12.82 -30.72
C SER A 88 -3.16 12.16 -30.21
N LEU A 89 -3.08 11.44 -29.09
CA LEU A 89 -4.24 10.82 -28.47
C LEU A 89 -5.21 11.88 -27.90
N LEU A 90 -4.69 12.89 -27.21
CA LEU A 90 -5.49 13.98 -26.64
C LEU A 90 -6.21 14.78 -27.74
N GLU A 91 -5.53 15.05 -28.84
CA GLU A 91 -6.12 15.73 -29.99
C GLU A 91 -7.20 14.87 -30.65
N SER A 92 -6.86 13.65 -31.07
CA SER A 92 -7.75 12.80 -31.87
C SER A 92 -8.89 12.11 -31.11
N GLN A 93 -8.66 11.69 -29.86
CA GLN A 93 -9.65 10.90 -29.09
C GLN A 93 -10.36 11.72 -28.01
N PHE A 94 -9.70 12.74 -27.44
CA PHE A 94 -10.34 13.61 -26.43
C PHE A 94 -10.97 14.86 -27.03
N GLY A 95 -10.59 15.24 -28.26
CA GLY A 95 -11.02 16.48 -28.92
C GLY A 95 -10.46 17.71 -28.22
N ILE A 96 -9.20 17.64 -27.79
CA ILE A 96 -8.46 18.75 -27.19
C ILE A 96 -7.55 19.30 -28.29
N GLU A 97 -8.04 20.29 -29.05
CA GLU A 97 -7.35 20.84 -30.24
C GLU A 97 -5.99 21.46 -29.89
N ASP A 98 -5.89 22.11 -28.73
CA ASP A 98 -4.69 22.71 -28.16
C ASP A 98 -3.83 21.71 -27.36
N ALA A 99 -4.00 20.40 -27.56
CA ALA A 99 -3.29 19.38 -26.79
C ALA A 99 -1.76 19.55 -26.86
N LYS A 100 -1.21 20.05 -27.96
CA LYS A 100 0.24 20.29 -28.14
C LYS A 100 0.79 21.41 -27.27
N GLU A 101 -0.06 22.30 -26.76
CA GLU A 101 0.36 23.39 -25.87
C GLU A 101 0.52 22.91 -24.42
N MET A 102 -0.09 21.77 -24.07
CA MET A 102 0.00 21.20 -22.73
C MET A 102 1.41 20.70 -22.43
N LYS A 103 2.07 21.27 -21.42
CA LYS A 103 3.44 20.85 -21.09
C LYS A 103 3.45 19.50 -20.38
N ILE A 104 4.14 18.52 -20.97
CA ILE A 104 4.41 17.20 -20.39
C ILE A 104 5.87 17.18 -19.94
N ASP A 105 6.09 17.08 -18.63
CA ASP A 105 7.45 17.02 -18.05
C ASP A 105 8.17 15.73 -18.48
N ARG A 106 7.44 14.61 -18.48
CA ARG A 106 7.97 13.30 -18.86
C ARG A 106 6.83 12.35 -19.22
N ALA A 107 6.97 11.65 -20.35
CA ALA A 107 6.13 10.51 -20.72
C ALA A 107 6.98 9.29 -21.06
N HIS A 108 6.57 8.09 -20.63
CA HIS A 108 7.26 6.85 -20.95
C HIS A 108 6.36 5.62 -20.72
N ARG A 109 6.72 4.49 -21.33
CA ARG A 109 6.08 3.19 -21.08
C ARG A 109 6.44 2.67 -19.69
N MET A 110 5.46 2.08 -19.00
CA MET A 110 5.62 1.48 -17.68
C MET A 110 5.89 -0.02 -17.75
N GLY A 111 6.77 -0.51 -16.87
CA GLY A 111 7.07 -1.93 -16.72
C GLY A 111 8.09 -2.46 -17.75
N ARG A 112 8.19 -3.78 -17.84
CA ARG A 112 9.05 -4.47 -18.82
C ARG A 112 8.23 -5.02 -19.97
N LYS A 113 8.72 -4.85 -21.19
CA LYS A 113 8.13 -5.44 -22.39
C LYS A 113 8.18 -6.96 -22.30
N LYS A 114 7.03 -7.62 -22.47
CA LYS A 114 6.95 -9.09 -22.56
C LYS A 114 6.33 -9.47 -23.90
N GLN A 115 6.99 -10.36 -24.63
CA GLN A 115 6.50 -10.84 -25.92
C GLN A 115 5.13 -11.51 -25.74
N GLY A 116 4.17 -11.19 -26.62
CA GLY A 116 2.81 -11.73 -26.55
C GLY A 116 1.93 -11.17 -25.43
N SER A 117 2.38 -10.13 -24.71
CA SER A 117 1.58 -9.47 -23.67
C SER A 117 0.85 -8.23 -24.19
N LYS A 118 -0.09 -7.71 -23.38
CA LYS A 118 -0.80 -6.46 -23.68
C LYS A 118 0.19 -5.29 -23.78
N PRO A 119 -0.11 -4.26 -24.62
CA PRO A 119 0.73 -3.07 -24.70
C PRO A 119 0.99 -2.45 -23.34
N GLN A 120 2.24 -2.06 -23.09
CA GLN A 120 2.64 -1.37 -21.87
C GLN A 120 1.90 -0.04 -21.76
N ALA A 121 1.40 0.29 -20.57
CA ALA A 121 0.74 1.57 -20.34
C ALA A 121 1.76 2.73 -20.42
N ILE A 122 1.34 3.90 -20.91
CA ILE A 122 2.15 5.13 -20.85
C ILE A 122 1.79 5.86 -19.56
N VAL A 123 2.80 6.25 -18.78
CA VAL A 123 2.63 7.26 -17.73
C VAL A 123 3.16 8.59 -18.24
N ALA A 124 2.36 9.65 -18.08
CA ALA A 124 2.74 11.01 -18.44
C ALA A 124 2.51 11.94 -17.25
N LYS A 125 3.53 12.73 -16.92
CA LYS A 125 3.47 13.79 -15.91
C LYS A 125 3.16 15.12 -16.60
N PHE A 126 2.03 15.71 -16.24
CA PHE A 126 1.63 17.01 -16.74
C PHE A 126 2.17 18.10 -15.82
N ASN A 127 2.61 19.21 -16.41
CA ASN A 127 3.15 20.33 -15.64
C ASN A 127 2.06 21.13 -14.92
N TYR A 128 0.87 21.23 -15.54
CA TYR A 128 -0.20 22.10 -15.07
C TYR A 128 -1.45 21.30 -14.66
N PHE A 129 -1.86 21.48 -13.40
CA PHE A 129 -2.98 20.74 -12.81
C PHE A 129 -4.32 20.92 -13.58
N PRO A 130 -4.69 22.13 -14.05
CA PRO A 130 -5.89 22.31 -14.87
C PRO A 130 -5.91 21.48 -16.15
N ASP A 131 -4.76 21.29 -16.81
CA ASP A 131 -4.67 20.46 -18.03
C ASP A 131 -5.01 19.00 -17.71
N LYS A 132 -4.42 18.46 -16.62
CA LYS A 132 -4.77 17.13 -16.13
C LYS A 132 -6.27 17.01 -15.84
N GLN A 133 -6.88 17.99 -15.17
CA GLN A 133 -8.32 17.97 -14.88
C GLN A 133 -9.17 18.02 -16.16
N ARG A 134 -8.77 18.84 -17.14
CA ARG A 134 -9.42 18.91 -18.44
C ARG A 134 -9.37 17.56 -19.15
N ILE A 135 -8.23 16.88 -19.16
CA ILE A 135 -8.08 15.53 -19.72
C ILE A 135 -9.01 14.55 -19.02
N LEU A 136 -9.01 14.49 -17.69
CA LEU A 136 -9.88 13.60 -16.92
C LEU A 136 -11.37 13.86 -17.17
N SER A 137 -11.78 15.12 -17.28
CA SER A 137 -13.18 15.48 -17.57
C SER A 137 -13.63 15.03 -18.96
N ASN A 138 -12.70 14.96 -19.92
CA ASN A 138 -12.93 14.48 -21.27
C ASN A 138 -12.77 12.96 -21.42
N ALA A 139 -12.14 12.27 -20.46
CA ALA A 139 -11.94 10.82 -20.50
C ALA A 139 -13.24 10.01 -20.62
N LYS A 140 -14.39 10.58 -20.21
CA LYS A 140 -15.72 9.98 -20.43
C LYS A 140 -16.05 9.77 -21.92
N LYS A 141 -15.47 10.57 -22.82
CA LYS A 141 -15.62 10.44 -24.28
C LYS A 141 -14.94 9.19 -24.82
N LEU A 142 -13.97 8.64 -24.10
CA LEU A 142 -13.25 7.42 -24.47
C LEU A 142 -14.04 6.13 -24.19
N LYS A 143 -15.27 6.24 -23.67
CA LYS A 143 -16.09 5.06 -23.41
C LYS A 143 -16.35 4.34 -24.75
N GLY A 144 -15.87 3.11 -24.86
CA GLY A 144 -16.00 2.28 -26.07
C GLY A 144 -14.78 2.30 -26.99
N THR A 145 -13.80 3.20 -26.81
CA THR A 145 -12.58 3.22 -27.64
C THR A 145 -11.56 2.16 -27.23
N GLY A 146 -11.74 1.54 -26.05
CA GLY A 146 -10.80 0.55 -25.53
C GLY A 146 -9.52 1.16 -24.93
N ILE A 147 -9.43 2.48 -24.82
CA ILE A 147 -8.27 3.22 -24.27
C ILE A 147 -8.67 3.80 -22.91
N PRO A 148 -8.56 3.05 -21.80
CA PRO A 148 -8.82 3.62 -20.48
C PRO A 148 -7.71 4.59 -20.09
N VAL A 149 -8.09 5.61 -19.31
CA VAL A 149 -7.18 6.57 -18.70
C VAL A 149 -7.51 6.72 -17.23
N SER A 150 -6.49 6.73 -16.38
CA SER A 150 -6.64 6.91 -14.94
C SER A 150 -5.55 7.77 -14.34
N GLU A 151 -5.80 8.29 -13.14
CA GLU A 151 -4.75 8.87 -12.31
C GLU A 151 -3.76 7.78 -11.86
N GLN A 152 -2.50 8.17 -11.66
CA GLN A 152 -1.50 7.31 -11.02
C GLN A 152 -1.63 7.40 -9.49
N PHE A 153 -1.50 6.26 -8.83
CA PHE A 153 -1.45 6.17 -7.37
C PHE A 153 -0.34 5.22 -6.92
N PRO A 154 0.19 5.39 -5.68
CA PRO A 154 1.01 4.39 -5.01
C PRO A 154 0.34 3.02 -4.96
N GLU A 155 1.15 1.96 -4.91
CA GLU A 155 0.67 0.58 -4.99
C GLU A 155 -0.31 0.23 -3.87
N GLU A 156 -0.08 0.73 -2.66
CA GLU A 156 -0.94 0.52 -1.48
C GLU A 156 -2.33 1.16 -1.69
N ILE A 157 -2.38 2.32 -2.32
CA ILE A 157 -3.64 2.99 -2.69
C ILE A 157 -4.32 2.20 -3.83
N VAL A 158 -3.57 1.75 -4.84
CA VAL A 158 -4.11 0.91 -5.92
C VAL A 158 -4.70 -0.39 -5.36
N ALA A 159 -4.02 -1.05 -4.42
CA ALA A 159 -4.47 -2.26 -3.76
C ALA A 159 -5.76 -2.02 -2.96
N THR A 160 -5.83 -0.92 -2.20
CA THR A 160 -7.05 -0.53 -1.48
C THR A 160 -8.20 -0.23 -2.43
N ARG A 161 -7.97 0.53 -3.51
CA ARG A 161 -9.00 0.78 -4.53
C ARG A 161 -9.50 -0.51 -5.17
N LYS A 162 -8.61 -1.48 -5.43
CA LYS A 162 -8.98 -2.79 -5.96
C LYS A 162 -9.95 -3.54 -5.04
N ARG A 163 -9.73 -3.47 -3.72
CA ARG A 163 -10.63 -4.04 -2.70
C ARG A 163 -11.96 -3.30 -2.61
N LEU A 164 -11.96 -1.98 -2.81
CA LEU A 164 -13.17 -1.14 -2.74
C LEU A 164 -14.03 -1.19 -4.02
N TYR A 165 -13.47 -1.53 -5.18
CA TYR A 165 -14.22 -1.53 -6.45
C TYR A 165 -15.44 -2.46 -6.46
N PRO A 166 -15.40 -3.71 -5.94
CA PRO A 166 -16.58 -4.56 -5.83
C PRO A 166 -17.71 -3.92 -5.04
N GLU A 167 -17.40 -3.30 -3.89
CA GLU A 167 -18.40 -2.65 -3.03
C GLU A 167 -18.97 -1.39 -3.68
N MET A 168 -18.10 -0.59 -4.33
CA MET A 168 -18.53 0.55 -5.12
C MET A 168 -19.48 0.13 -6.26
N LYS A 169 -19.18 -1.00 -6.93
CA LYS A 169 -20.03 -1.55 -8.00
C LYS A 169 -21.38 -2.00 -7.45
N LYS A 170 -21.40 -2.81 -6.38
CA LYS A 170 -22.65 -3.24 -5.71
C LYS A 170 -23.54 -2.06 -5.34
N ALA A 171 -22.97 -1.03 -4.73
CA ALA A 171 -23.71 0.17 -4.34
C ALA A 171 -24.26 0.93 -5.55
N ARG A 172 -23.48 1.04 -6.64
CA ARG A 172 -23.94 1.66 -7.89
C ARG A 172 -25.06 0.86 -8.56
N ASP A 173 -24.95 -0.46 -8.59
CA ASP A 173 -25.95 -1.36 -9.15
C ASP A 173 -27.26 -1.29 -8.35
N ALA A 174 -27.18 -0.98 -7.04
CA ALA A 174 -28.32 -0.67 -6.17
C ALA A 174 -28.83 0.79 -6.28
N GLY A 175 -28.36 1.58 -7.25
CA GLY A 175 -28.79 2.97 -7.45
C GLY A 175 -28.24 3.99 -6.44
N ARG A 176 -27.28 3.61 -5.59
CA ARG A 176 -26.70 4.47 -4.56
C ARG A 176 -25.60 5.36 -5.12
N LYS A 177 -25.45 6.57 -4.56
CA LYS A 177 -24.41 7.51 -5.00
C LYS A 177 -23.06 7.08 -4.44
N THR A 178 -22.07 6.88 -5.30
CA THR A 178 -20.72 6.47 -4.89
C THR A 178 -19.66 7.47 -5.31
N LYS A 179 -18.65 7.68 -4.44
CA LYS A 179 -17.48 8.51 -4.74
C LYS A 179 -16.23 7.86 -4.16
N LEU A 180 -15.23 7.57 -4.99
CA LEU A 180 -13.95 7.00 -4.57
C LEU A 180 -12.87 8.09 -4.64
N VAL A 181 -12.39 8.55 -3.49
CA VAL A 181 -11.37 9.62 -3.38
C VAL A 181 -10.11 9.04 -2.78
N ARG A 182 -9.00 9.05 -3.55
CA ARG A 182 -7.76 8.33 -3.21
C ARG A 182 -8.06 6.86 -2.87
N ASP A 183 -7.97 6.50 -1.59
CA ASP A 183 -8.16 5.19 -0.97
C ASP A 183 -9.48 5.08 -0.18
N LYS A 184 -10.36 6.09 -0.24
CA LYS A 184 -11.60 6.15 0.55
C LYS A 184 -12.85 6.10 -0.33
N LEU A 185 -13.71 5.12 -0.09
CA LEU A 185 -15.01 5.00 -0.74
C LEU A 185 -16.08 5.68 0.10
N TYR A 186 -16.89 6.54 -0.52
CA TYR A 186 -18.08 7.12 0.07
C TYR A 186 -19.32 6.59 -0.63
N ILE A 187 -20.32 6.16 0.14
CA ILE A 187 -21.63 5.69 -0.36
C ILE A 187 -22.70 6.56 0.30
N ASP A 188 -23.51 7.24 -0.52
CA ASP A 188 -24.49 8.25 -0.11
C ASP A 188 -23.91 9.32 0.82
N GLY A 189 -22.67 9.72 0.55
CA GLY A 189 -21.94 10.73 1.34
C GLY A 189 -21.26 10.19 2.61
N GLN A 190 -21.52 8.95 3.00
CA GLN A 190 -20.92 8.33 4.19
C GLN A 190 -19.67 7.52 3.83
N LEU A 191 -18.63 7.61 4.65
CA LEU A 191 -17.41 6.82 4.48
C LEU A 191 -17.73 5.33 4.66
N PHE A 192 -17.51 4.54 3.62
CA PHE A 192 -17.56 3.10 3.69
C PHE A 192 -16.38 2.59 4.52
N ARG A 193 -16.70 1.82 5.57
CA ARG A 193 -15.72 1.10 6.37
C ARG A 193 -15.82 -0.37 5.99
N GLU A 194 -14.71 -0.96 5.58
CA GLU A 194 -14.65 -2.41 5.40
C GLU A 194 -15.09 -3.08 6.71
N PRO A 195 -15.89 -4.15 6.66
CA PRO A 195 -16.14 -4.96 7.84
C PRO A 195 -14.79 -5.39 8.38
N SER A 196 -14.49 -5.09 9.65
CA SER A 196 -13.24 -5.54 10.27
C SER A 196 -13.13 -7.04 10.04
N SER A 197 -12.11 -7.47 9.29
CA SER A 197 -11.68 -8.85 9.34
C SER A 197 -11.17 -9.05 10.76
N THR A 198 -12.05 -9.48 11.65
CA THR A 198 -11.66 -10.04 12.93
C THR A 198 -10.84 -11.27 12.56
N THR A 199 -9.52 -11.13 12.48
CA THR A 199 -8.64 -12.29 12.65
C THR A 199 -9.01 -12.86 14.02
N PRO A 200 -9.46 -14.11 14.12
CA PRO A 200 -9.54 -14.75 15.41
C PRO A 200 -8.12 -14.78 15.95
N ASP A 201 -7.90 -14.11 17.09
CA ASP A 201 -6.70 -14.36 17.88
C ASP A 201 -6.57 -15.88 18.05
N LYS A 202 -5.45 -16.42 17.57
CA LYS A 202 -5.02 -17.79 17.84
C LYS A 202 -3.96 -17.76 18.92
#